data_AF-A0A931RAV7-F1
#
_entry.id   AF-A0A931RAV7-F1
#
_cell.length_a   1.000
_cell.length_b   1.000
_cell.length_c   1.000
_cell.angle_alpha   90.00
_cell.angle_beta   90.00
_cell.angle_gamma   90.00
#
_symmetry.space_group_name_H-M   'P 1'
#
loop_
_entity.id
_entity.type
_entity.pdbx_description
1 polymer ?
#
loop_
_entity_poly.entity_id
_entity_poly.type
_entity_poly.pdbx_seq_one_letter_code
_entity_poly.pdbx_strand_id
1 'polypeptide(L)'
;MNHQLRNLRKEAYQIRLSQAERSRMRQHIFGEAFAVANPYLVSYNWFSLRLALPMAAVLVVVLGTGTVYAAGGALPGDTLYTVKVDIAEPLRGTFAFSRTAQAEFHASVAKTRMEEAEKLASQGRLTASTTVSLEENLNEHVAAAQAITKTLAEDDPDTATEVTTALDSSLSAHGAILAWLGKDSADSDTREHSARMALAIGESRAQYKKSSSMLDAPQTLSVAETSADDSIDRAASKSQKKSESQLADVQKQFKESKTSFGTSTAERVEGRFKEIRQQIDAGDTVGALRAGVELSEFIEAGDKFDGNILEHLIREKVNKQDKEGDKSNDGSDD
;
A
#
# COMPACT_ATOMS: atom_id res chain seq x y z
N MET A 1 7.26 50.67 100.68
CA MET A 1 7.72 49.27 100.50
C MET A 1 8.01 48.98 99.02
N ASN A 2 9.01 49.64 98.43
CA ASN A 2 9.40 49.52 97.01
C ASN A 2 10.80 48.89 96.82
N HIS A 3 11.16 47.93 97.68
CA HIS A 3 12.50 47.34 97.69
C HIS A 3 12.56 45.81 97.52
N GLN A 4 11.43 45.09 97.64
CA GLN A 4 11.42 43.62 97.51
C GLN A 4 11.03 43.10 96.11
N LEU A 5 10.19 43.81 95.35
CA LEU A 5 9.81 43.41 93.99
C LEU A 5 10.90 43.63 92.93
N ARG A 6 11.90 44.49 93.20
CA ARG A 6 13.02 44.75 92.28
C ARG A 6 14.09 43.64 92.29
N ASN A 7 14.14 42.82 93.35
CA ASN A 7 15.06 41.69 93.41
C ASN A 7 14.50 40.43 92.72
N LEU A 8 13.17 40.20 92.81
CA LEU A 8 12.53 39.05 92.13
C LEU A 8 12.71 39.07 90.60
N ARG A 9 12.67 40.26 89.98
CA ARG A 9 12.91 40.40 88.53
C ARG A 9 14.38 40.20 88.13
N LYS A 10 15.33 40.44 89.04
CA LYS A 10 16.77 40.17 88.83
C LYS A 10 17.12 38.70 89.07
N GLU A 11 16.47 38.03 90.03
CA GLU A 11 16.66 36.60 90.30
C GLU A 11 15.98 35.70 89.25
N ALA A 12 14.79 36.07 88.76
CA ALA A 12 14.10 35.31 87.69
C ALA A 12 14.87 35.30 86.35
N TYR A 13 15.80 36.24 86.14
CA TYR A 13 16.69 36.26 84.98
C TYR A 13 17.94 35.40 85.13
N GLN A 14 18.28 34.97 86.36
CA GLN A 14 19.42 34.08 86.63
C GLN A 14 19.05 32.60 86.64
N ILE A 15 17.76 32.25 86.73
CA ILE A 15 17.27 30.88 86.56
C ILE A 15 16.99 30.65 85.07
N ARG A 16 18.05 30.57 84.27
CA ARG A 16 17.95 30.03 82.90
C ARG A 16 18.20 28.52 83.00
N LEU A 17 17.17 27.74 82.68
CA LEU A 17 17.35 26.31 82.42
C LEU A 17 18.45 26.15 81.37
N SER A 18 19.49 25.38 81.70
CA SER A 18 20.52 25.04 80.73
C SER A 18 19.87 24.30 79.56
N GLN A 19 20.50 24.38 78.38
CA GLN A 19 19.95 23.74 77.19
C GLN A 19 19.75 22.23 77.39
N ALA A 20 20.63 21.59 78.18
CA ALA A 20 20.53 20.20 78.55
C ALA A 20 19.30 19.93 79.46
N GLU A 21 19.08 20.74 80.49
CA GLU A 21 17.92 20.58 81.39
C GLU A 21 16.60 20.81 80.65
N ARG A 22 16.55 21.82 79.77
CA ARG A 22 15.36 22.10 78.95
C ARG A 22 15.06 20.97 77.96
N SER A 23 16.08 20.25 77.52
CA SER A 23 15.93 19.11 76.60
C SER A 23 15.46 17.85 77.33
N ARG A 24 16.01 17.57 78.52
CA ARG A 24 15.52 16.49 79.40
C ARG A 24 14.07 16.71 79.82
N MET A 25 13.71 17.96 80.15
CA MET A 25 12.35 18.31 80.53
C MET A 25 11.38 18.16 79.35
N ARG A 26 11.78 18.53 78.12
CA ARG A 26 10.98 18.28 76.92
C ARG A 26 10.83 16.78 76.60
N GLN A 27 11.87 15.97 76.82
CA GLN A 27 11.76 14.52 76.68
C GLN A 27 10.81 13.90 77.72
N HIS A 28 10.79 14.42 78.96
CA HIS A 28 9.86 13.93 79.99
C HIS A 28 8.41 14.36 79.75
N ILE A 29 8.19 15.56 79.18
CA ILE A 29 6.84 16.07 78.92
C ILE A 29 6.26 15.53 77.61
N PHE A 30 7.09 15.43 76.57
CA PHE A 30 6.61 15.15 75.21
C PHE A 30 7.10 13.83 74.62
N GLY A 31 7.86 13.02 75.37
CA GLY A 31 8.28 11.65 75.01
C GLY A 31 8.85 11.51 73.60
N GLU A 32 10.18 11.47 73.43
CA GLU A 32 10.89 11.10 72.18
C GLU A 32 10.19 11.54 70.87
N ALA A 33 10.06 12.86 70.63
CA ALA A 33 9.55 13.37 69.35
C ALA A 33 10.63 13.28 68.26
N PHE A 34 10.57 12.23 67.43
CA PHE A 34 11.33 12.13 66.19
C PHE A 34 10.82 13.18 65.18
N ALA A 35 11.69 14.07 64.71
CA ALA A 35 11.39 14.98 63.61
C ALA A 35 11.35 14.20 62.28
N VAL A 36 10.18 14.02 61.70
CA VAL A 36 10.02 13.44 60.35
C VAL A 36 10.11 14.57 59.33
N ALA A 37 11.15 14.55 58.47
CA ALA A 37 11.27 15.46 57.34
C ALA A 37 10.21 15.12 56.27
N ASN A 38 9.51 16.12 55.74
CA ASN A 38 8.44 15.98 54.76
C ASN A 38 9.00 15.78 53.33
N PRO A 39 8.70 14.67 52.61
CA PRO A 39 9.43 14.28 51.40
C PRO A 39 8.84 14.78 50.06
N TYR A 40 7.85 15.67 50.05
CA TYR A 40 7.16 16.08 48.80
C TYR A 40 7.35 17.55 48.42
N LEU A 41 8.60 18.00 48.28
CA LEU A 41 8.89 19.21 47.51
C LEU A 41 8.99 18.83 46.03
N VAL A 42 7.92 19.08 45.26
CA VAL A 42 7.88 18.82 43.82
C VAL A 42 8.71 19.89 43.10
N SER A 43 9.91 19.52 42.63
CA SER A 43 10.75 20.36 41.77
C SER A 43 10.21 20.34 40.35
N TYR A 44 9.72 21.48 39.84
CA TYR A 44 9.32 21.63 38.44
C TYR A 44 10.58 21.81 37.58
N ASN A 45 11.17 20.67 37.20
CA ASN A 45 12.48 20.62 36.57
C ASN A 45 12.38 21.04 35.10
N TRP A 46 12.97 22.17 34.69
CA TRP A 46 13.05 22.66 33.29
C TRP A 46 13.65 21.64 32.30
N PHE A 47 14.32 20.61 32.83
CA PHE A 47 14.82 19.44 32.11
C PHE A 47 13.72 18.53 31.54
N SER A 48 12.51 18.51 32.11
CA SER A 48 11.42 17.64 31.65
C SER A 48 10.83 18.09 30.31
N LEU A 49 10.76 19.40 30.05
CA LEU A 49 10.25 19.92 28.76
C LEU A 49 11.17 19.62 27.57
N ARG A 50 12.50 19.58 27.81
CA ARG A 50 13.50 19.30 26.75
C ARG A 50 13.46 17.86 26.26
N LEU A 51 13.10 16.91 27.14
CA LEU A 51 12.86 15.53 26.73
C LEU A 51 11.39 15.28 26.35
N ALA A 52 10.44 16.09 26.84
CA ALA A 52 9.02 15.95 26.51
C ALA A 52 8.75 16.17 25.02
N LEU A 53 9.40 17.13 24.36
CA LEU A 53 9.19 17.37 22.93
C LEU A 53 9.67 16.21 22.03
N PRO A 54 10.91 15.69 22.16
CA PRO A 54 11.33 14.51 21.41
C PRO A 54 10.59 13.24 21.86
N MET A 55 10.22 13.08 23.13
CA MET A 55 9.37 11.97 23.58
C MET A 55 7.96 12.05 22.99
N ALA A 56 7.37 13.24 22.91
CA ALA A 56 6.08 13.44 22.27
C ALA A 56 6.19 13.22 20.76
N ALA A 57 7.28 13.63 20.13
CA ALA A 57 7.55 13.33 18.73
C ALA A 57 7.73 11.82 18.51
N VAL A 58 8.43 11.11 19.38
CA VAL A 58 8.56 9.65 19.35
C VAL A 58 7.22 8.98 19.63
N LEU A 59 6.39 9.50 20.55
CA LEU A 59 5.04 8.99 20.79
C LEU A 59 4.12 9.24 19.59
N VAL A 60 4.19 10.40 18.95
CA VAL A 60 3.47 10.70 17.71
C VAL A 60 3.95 9.81 16.58
N VAL A 61 5.26 9.55 16.48
CA VAL A 61 5.81 8.62 15.50
C VAL A 61 5.42 7.19 15.82
N VAL A 62 5.48 6.71 17.06
CA VAL A 62 5.16 5.31 17.43
C VAL A 62 3.65 5.05 17.36
N LEU A 63 2.83 5.95 17.91
CA LEU A 63 1.37 5.85 17.83
C LEU A 63 0.88 6.15 16.41
N GLY A 64 1.48 7.11 15.71
CA GLY A 64 1.12 7.48 14.35
C GLY A 64 1.59 6.48 13.29
N THR A 65 2.77 5.86 13.44
CA THR A 65 3.22 4.79 12.55
C THR A 65 2.41 3.53 12.75
N GLY A 66 2.00 3.21 13.99
CA GLY A 66 1.12 2.08 14.27
C GLY A 66 -0.25 2.23 13.59
N THR A 67 -0.86 3.42 13.64
CA THR A 67 -2.14 3.70 12.98
C THR A 67 -2.01 3.80 11.46
N VAL A 68 -0.94 4.39 10.93
CA VAL A 68 -0.66 4.45 9.48
C VAL A 68 -0.37 3.06 8.91
N TYR A 69 0.36 2.21 9.64
CA TYR A 69 0.62 0.83 9.24
C TYR A 69 -0.66 -0.02 9.25
N ALA A 70 -1.48 0.12 10.30
CA ALA A 70 -2.78 -0.55 10.36
C ALA A 70 -3.76 -0.05 9.28
N ALA A 71 -3.67 1.23 8.90
CA ALA A 71 -4.49 1.81 7.83
C ALA A 71 -4.24 1.17 6.45
N GLY A 72 -3.07 0.59 6.21
CA GLY A 72 -2.76 -0.07 4.93
C GLY A 72 -3.78 -1.16 4.55
N GLY A 73 -4.32 -1.88 5.54
CA GLY A 73 -5.33 -2.92 5.35
C GLY A 73 -6.79 -2.45 5.41
N ALA A 74 -7.03 -1.16 5.68
CA ALA A 74 -8.37 -0.60 5.78
C ALA A 74 -9.05 -0.55 4.41
N LEU A 75 -10.35 -0.86 4.38
CA LEU A 75 -11.20 -0.78 3.21
C LEU A 75 -12.12 0.44 3.27
N PRO A 76 -12.65 0.91 2.13
CA PRO A 76 -13.70 1.91 2.12
C PRO A 76 -14.84 1.56 3.10
N GLY A 77 -15.17 2.51 3.98
CA GLY A 77 -16.12 2.33 5.07
C GLY A 77 -15.50 1.93 6.42
N ASP A 78 -14.24 1.52 6.46
CA ASP A 78 -13.49 1.31 7.71
C ASP A 78 -13.00 2.66 8.27
N THR A 79 -12.89 2.76 9.60
CA THR A 79 -12.55 4.02 10.30
C THR A 79 -11.17 4.58 9.92
N LEU A 80 -10.20 3.72 9.62
CA LEU A 80 -8.84 4.12 9.25
C LEU A 80 -8.66 4.31 7.74
N TYR A 81 -9.71 4.15 6.93
CA TYR A 81 -9.60 4.34 5.47
C TYR A 81 -9.25 5.79 5.10
N THR A 82 -9.82 6.77 5.81
CA THR A 82 -9.44 8.18 5.66
C THR A 82 -7.96 8.40 5.95
N VAL A 83 -7.38 7.70 6.93
CA VAL A 83 -5.95 7.78 7.22
C VAL A 83 -5.12 7.15 6.10
N LYS A 84 -5.61 6.08 5.47
CA LYS A 84 -4.96 5.45 4.31
C LYS A 84 -4.85 6.43 3.14
N VAL A 85 -5.99 7.00 2.72
CA VAL A 85 -6.09 7.84 1.52
C VAL A 85 -5.54 9.25 1.74
N ASP A 86 -5.80 9.88 2.88
CA ASP A 86 -5.44 11.29 3.08
C ASP A 86 -4.03 11.50 3.64
N ILE A 87 -3.43 10.46 4.24
CA ILE A 87 -2.15 10.57 4.95
C ILE A 87 -1.14 9.56 4.42
N ALA A 88 -1.44 8.26 4.50
CA ALA A 88 -0.46 7.22 4.20
C ALA A 88 -0.03 7.21 2.73
N GLU A 89 -0.98 7.23 1.81
CA GLU A 89 -0.73 7.19 0.38
C GLU A 89 -0.08 8.49 -0.16
N PRO A 90 -0.53 9.71 0.20
CA PRO A 90 0.13 10.95 -0.23
C PRO A 90 1.56 11.04 0.29
N LEU A 91 1.83 10.60 1.52
CA LEU A 91 3.20 10.51 2.02
C LEU A 91 4.04 9.58 1.15
N ARG A 92 3.54 8.38 0.81
CA ARG A 92 4.23 7.47 -0.12
C ARG A 92 4.46 8.12 -1.49
N GLY A 93 3.48 8.84 -2.01
CA GLY A 93 3.57 9.56 -3.29
C GLY A 93 4.60 10.69 -3.29
N THR A 94 4.75 11.43 -2.18
CA THR A 94 5.77 12.51 -2.08
C THR A 94 7.21 12.00 -2.13
N PHE A 95 7.44 10.72 -1.81
CA PHE A 95 8.75 10.08 -1.96
C PHE A 95 9.01 9.50 -3.36
N ALA A 96 8.03 9.55 -4.27
CA ALA A 96 8.21 9.16 -5.67
C ALA A 96 8.86 10.30 -6.47
N PHE A 97 10.20 10.38 -6.42
CA PHE A 97 10.93 11.51 -7.00
C PHE A 97 11.15 11.45 -8.52
N SER A 98 11.17 10.25 -9.12
CA SER A 98 11.37 10.07 -10.56
C SER A 98 10.03 9.91 -11.29
N ARG A 99 9.99 10.24 -12.60
CA ARG A 99 8.78 10.05 -13.43
C ARG A 99 8.32 8.58 -13.43
N THR A 100 9.28 7.65 -13.52
CA THR A 100 9.02 6.21 -13.36
C THR A 100 8.36 5.90 -12.02
N ALA A 101 8.95 6.36 -10.91
CA ALA A 101 8.41 6.08 -9.57
C ALA A 101 7.02 6.69 -9.37
N GLN A 102 6.74 7.86 -9.97
CA GLN A 102 5.41 8.48 -9.90
C GLN A 102 4.38 7.69 -10.71
N ALA A 103 4.74 7.26 -11.92
CA ALA A 103 3.86 6.42 -12.73
C ALA A 103 3.56 5.08 -12.03
N GLU A 104 4.57 4.43 -11.47
CA GLU A 104 4.43 3.21 -10.68
C GLU A 104 3.61 3.44 -9.40
N PHE A 105 3.79 4.58 -8.72
CA PHE A 105 2.98 4.94 -7.55
C PHE A 105 1.51 5.02 -7.92
N HIS A 106 1.15 5.78 -8.95
CA HIS A 106 -0.25 5.89 -9.39
C HIS A 106 -0.82 4.55 -9.87
N ALA A 107 -0.04 3.78 -10.65
CA ALA A 107 -0.44 2.42 -11.04
C ALA A 107 -0.69 1.51 -9.82
N SER A 108 0.15 1.60 -8.78
CA SER A 108 -0.01 0.80 -7.55
C SER A 108 -1.26 1.18 -6.74
N VAL A 109 -1.63 2.46 -6.71
CA VAL A 109 -2.85 2.90 -6.03
C VAL A 109 -4.08 2.46 -6.83
N ALA A 110 -4.05 2.58 -8.16
CA ALA A 110 -5.08 2.04 -9.03
C ALA A 110 -5.29 0.52 -8.81
N LYS A 111 -4.21 -0.26 -8.76
CA LYS A 111 -4.26 -1.68 -8.38
C LYS A 111 -4.91 -1.86 -7.00
N THR A 112 -4.49 -1.08 -6.01
CA THR A 112 -5.03 -1.15 -4.65
C THR A 112 -6.56 -0.93 -4.63
N ARG A 113 -7.10 0.01 -5.42
CA ARG A 113 -8.56 0.23 -5.49
C ARG A 113 -9.33 -0.95 -6.08
N MET A 114 -8.74 -1.63 -7.05
CA MET A 114 -9.33 -2.85 -7.61
C MET A 114 -9.32 -3.99 -6.58
N GLU A 115 -8.21 -4.19 -5.87
CA GLU A 115 -8.11 -5.19 -4.80
C GLU A 115 -9.06 -4.89 -3.62
N GLU A 116 -9.25 -3.61 -3.28
CA GLU A 116 -10.23 -3.17 -2.29
C GLU A 116 -11.66 -3.50 -2.73
N ALA A 117 -12.00 -3.26 -4.00
CA ALA A 117 -13.29 -3.62 -4.57
C ALA A 117 -13.51 -5.14 -4.52
N GLU A 118 -12.52 -5.93 -4.92
CA GLU A 118 -12.57 -7.40 -4.88
C GLU A 118 -12.77 -7.92 -3.46
N LYS A 119 -12.02 -7.37 -2.51
CA LYS A 119 -12.15 -7.75 -1.10
C LYS A 119 -13.51 -7.37 -0.54
N LEU A 120 -14.04 -6.18 -0.85
CA LEU A 120 -15.39 -5.78 -0.46
C LEU A 120 -16.46 -6.67 -1.12
N ALA A 121 -16.29 -7.03 -2.39
CA ALA A 121 -17.20 -7.92 -3.12
C ALA A 121 -17.22 -9.32 -2.49
N SER A 122 -16.05 -9.90 -2.22
CA SER A 122 -15.94 -11.21 -1.54
C SER A 122 -16.57 -11.23 -0.14
N GLN A 123 -16.64 -10.07 0.52
CA GLN A 123 -17.24 -9.91 1.85
C GLN A 123 -18.74 -9.55 1.80
N GLY A 124 -19.33 -9.36 0.62
CA GLY A 124 -20.69 -8.85 0.47
C GLY A 124 -20.87 -7.42 0.99
N ARG A 125 -19.79 -6.64 1.02
CA ARG A 125 -19.74 -5.26 1.56
C ARG A 125 -19.55 -4.20 0.48
N LEU A 126 -19.47 -4.60 -0.79
CA LEU A 126 -19.36 -3.66 -1.89
C LEU A 126 -20.72 -3.00 -2.13
N THR A 127 -20.88 -1.76 -1.70
CA THR A 127 -22.10 -0.96 -1.85
C THR A 127 -22.01 0.02 -3.02
N ALA A 128 -23.14 0.61 -3.42
CA ALA A 128 -23.16 1.68 -4.42
C ALA A 128 -22.22 2.85 -4.08
N SER A 129 -22.20 3.30 -2.81
CA SER A 129 -21.36 4.42 -2.38
C SER A 129 -19.87 4.08 -2.42
N THR A 130 -19.48 2.89 -1.93
CA THR A 130 -18.08 2.45 -2.00
C THR A 130 -17.64 2.20 -3.43
N THR A 131 -18.54 1.71 -4.29
CA THR A 131 -18.26 1.50 -5.71
C THR A 131 -17.94 2.82 -6.41
N VAL A 132 -18.78 3.85 -6.24
CA VAL A 132 -18.52 5.19 -6.81
C VAL A 132 -17.19 5.76 -6.33
N SER A 133 -16.91 5.70 -5.02
CA SER A 133 -15.66 6.24 -4.47
C SER A 133 -14.41 5.50 -5.00
N LEU A 134 -14.48 4.18 -5.13
CA LEU A 134 -13.40 3.38 -5.71
C LEU A 134 -13.21 3.66 -7.20
N GLU A 135 -14.30 3.79 -7.96
CA GLU A 135 -14.28 4.14 -9.39
C GLU A 135 -13.61 5.50 -9.62
N GLU A 136 -14.00 6.53 -8.86
CA GLU A 136 -13.45 7.89 -8.98
C GLU A 136 -11.95 7.88 -8.70
N ASN A 137 -11.51 7.27 -7.60
CA ASN A 137 -10.11 7.25 -7.24
C ASN A 137 -9.27 6.35 -8.19
N LEU A 138 -9.82 5.21 -8.62
CA LEU A 138 -9.19 4.39 -9.66
C LEU A 138 -8.94 5.21 -10.93
N ASN A 139 -9.96 5.91 -11.42
CA ASN A 139 -9.88 6.71 -12.64
C ASN A 139 -8.86 7.84 -12.52
N GLU A 140 -8.83 8.53 -11.38
CA GLU A 140 -7.84 9.56 -11.09
C GLU A 140 -6.40 9.02 -11.20
N HIS A 141 -6.12 7.89 -10.55
CA HIS A 141 -4.78 7.31 -10.55
C HIS A 141 -4.41 6.69 -11.91
N VAL A 142 -5.35 6.07 -12.63
CA VAL A 142 -5.11 5.59 -14.01
C VAL A 142 -4.78 6.76 -14.95
N ALA A 143 -5.53 7.86 -14.86
CA ALA A 143 -5.29 9.05 -15.67
C ALA A 143 -3.94 9.72 -15.34
N ALA A 144 -3.57 9.79 -14.06
CA ALA A 144 -2.27 10.32 -13.64
C ALA A 144 -1.12 9.44 -14.15
N ALA A 145 -1.21 8.12 -13.97
CA ALA A 145 -0.23 7.18 -14.52
C ALA A 145 -0.10 7.33 -16.04
N GLN A 146 -1.22 7.50 -16.75
CA GLN A 146 -1.23 7.75 -18.19
C GLN A 146 -0.52 9.05 -18.58
N ALA A 147 -0.80 10.15 -17.88
CA ALA A 147 -0.18 11.44 -18.16
C ALA A 147 1.35 11.39 -17.96
N ILE A 148 1.79 10.76 -16.87
CA ILE A 148 3.22 10.64 -16.56
C ILE A 148 3.92 9.71 -17.56
N THR A 149 3.33 8.55 -17.88
CA THR A 149 3.91 7.59 -18.84
C THR A 149 4.06 8.18 -20.24
N LYS A 150 3.15 9.06 -20.68
CA LYS A 150 3.32 9.80 -21.94
C LYS A 150 4.58 10.65 -21.96
N THR A 151 4.84 11.39 -20.88
CA THR A 151 6.07 12.18 -20.77
C THR A 151 7.31 11.31 -20.56
N LEU A 152 7.16 10.16 -19.88
CA LEU A 152 8.26 9.22 -19.66
C LEU A 152 8.72 8.58 -20.97
N ALA A 153 7.81 8.36 -21.92
CA ALA A 153 8.14 7.77 -23.21
C ALA A 153 9.14 8.59 -24.05
N GLU A 154 9.25 9.91 -23.80
CA GLU A 154 10.24 10.78 -24.44
C GLU A 154 11.67 10.53 -23.93
N ASP A 155 11.82 10.12 -22.67
CA ASP A 155 13.11 9.94 -22.01
C ASP A 155 13.53 8.46 -21.91
N ASP A 156 12.58 7.58 -21.62
CA ASP A 156 12.77 6.14 -21.41
C ASP A 156 11.56 5.36 -21.94
N PRO A 157 11.48 5.14 -23.27
CA PRO A 157 10.36 4.47 -23.93
C PRO A 157 10.19 3.02 -23.47
N ASP A 158 11.28 2.35 -23.10
CA ASP A 158 11.22 0.97 -22.59
C ASP A 158 10.49 0.94 -21.24
N THR A 159 10.90 1.78 -20.29
CA THR A 159 10.23 1.86 -18.98
C THR A 159 8.78 2.33 -19.13
N ALA A 160 8.49 3.25 -20.04
CA ALA A 160 7.12 3.64 -20.33
C ALA A 160 6.28 2.45 -20.86
N THR A 161 6.85 1.64 -21.76
CA THR A 161 6.22 0.41 -22.27
C THR A 161 6.00 -0.62 -21.17
N GLU A 162 6.96 -0.79 -20.25
CA GLU A 162 6.84 -1.68 -19.10
C GLU A 162 5.68 -1.28 -18.18
N VAL A 163 5.64 -0.01 -17.75
CA VAL A 163 4.60 0.50 -16.84
C VAL A 163 3.22 0.44 -17.50
N THR A 164 3.13 0.82 -18.78
CA THR A 164 1.86 0.77 -19.53
C THR A 164 1.35 -0.65 -19.72
N THR A 165 2.25 -1.58 -20.05
CA THR A 165 1.90 -2.99 -20.22
C THR A 165 1.45 -3.60 -18.90
N ALA A 166 2.18 -3.33 -17.80
CA ALA A 166 1.83 -3.84 -16.48
C ALA A 166 0.47 -3.32 -16.01
N LEU A 167 0.20 -2.01 -16.14
CA LEU A 167 -1.07 -1.41 -15.74
C LEU A 167 -2.24 -1.92 -16.62
N ASP A 168 -2.06 -2.02 -17.95
CA ASP A 168 -3.08 -2.59 -18.84
C ASP A 168 -3.45 -4.03 -18.45
N SER A 169 -2.44 -4.83 -18.11
CA SER A 169 -2.60 -6.23 -17.72
C SER A 169 -3.30 -6.35 -16.37
N SER A 170 -2.92 -5.52 -15.40
CA SER A 170 -3.54 -5.46 -14.08
C SER A 170 -5.02 -5.05 -14.20
N LEU A 171 -5.34 -3.98 -14.94
CA LEU A 171 -6.74 -3.58 -15.21
C LEU A 171 -7.54 -4.71 -15.86
N SER A 172 -6.96 -5.40 -16.85
CA SER A 172 -7.61 -6.54 -17.50
C SER A 172 -7.89 -7.68 -16.53
N ALA A 173 -6.91 -8.02 -15.68
CA ALA A 173 -7.01 -9.12 -14.74
C ALA A 173 -8.06 -8.87 -13.66
N HIS A 174 -7.96 -7.73 -12.97
CA HIS A 174 -8.87 -7.36 -11.90
C HIS A 174 -10.31 -7.11 -12.40
N GLY A 175 -10.47 -6.59 -13.61
CA GLY A 175 -11.79 -6.50 -14.25
C GLY A 175 -12.44 -7.88 -14.43
N ALA A 176 -11.66 -8.89 -14.83
CA ALA A 176 -12.14 -10.28 -14.96
C ALA A 176 -12.43 -10.93 -13.59
N ILE A 177 -11.58 -10.68 -12.58
CA ILE A 177 -11.77 -11.16 -11.21
C ILE A 177 -13.07 -10.60 -10.63
N LEU A 178 -13.31 -9.28 -10.73
CA LEU A 178 -14.55 -8.66 -10.26
C LEU A 178 -15.79 -9.15 -11.02
N ALA A 179 -15.70 -9.33 -12.33
CA ALA A 179 -16.79 -9.90 -13.12
C ALA A 179 -17.15 -11.31 -12.65
N TRP A 180 -16.13 -12.13 -12.31
CA TRP A 180 -16.34 -13.45 -11.75
C TRP A 180 -16.95 -13.40 -10.35
N LEU A 181 -16.39 -12.58 -9.44
CA LEU A 181 -16.90 -12.42 -8.07
C LEU A 181 -18.37 -12.00 -8.06
N GLY A 182 -18.77 -11.08 -8.95
CA GLY A 182 -20.16 -10.71 -9.11
C GLY A 182 -21.04 -11.86 -9.59
N LYS A 183 -20.57 -12.62 -10.59
CA LYS A 183 -21.31 -13.76 -11.18
C LYS A 183 -21.46 -14.92 -10.20
N ASP A 184 -20.44 -15.21 -9.41
CA ASP A 184 -20.42 -16.30 -8.43
C ASP A 184 -21.19 -15.95 -7.15
N SER A 185 -21.33 -14.66 -6.83
CA SER A 185 -22.06 -14.22 -5.65
C SER A 185 -23.57 -14.55 -5.71
N ALA A 186 -24.09 -15.06 -4.59
CA ALA A 186 -25.52 -15.25 -4.40
C ALA A 186 -26.27 -13.93 -4.14
N ASP A 187 -25.58 -12.93 -3.58
CA ASP A 187 -26.12 -11.63 -3.21
C ASP A 187 -26.33 -10.72 -4.44
N SER A 188 -27.53 -10.16 -4.59
CA SER A 188 -27.89 -9.35 -5.76
C SER A 188 -27.10 -8.06 -5.85
N ASP A 189 -26.86 -7.42 -4.71
CA ASP A 189 -26.21 -6.11 -4.63
C ASP A 189 -24.73 -6.26 -4.98
N THR A 190 -24.07 -7.28 -4.44
CA THR A 190 -22.71 -7.67 -4.79
C THR A 190 -22.58 -7.99 -6.27
N ARG A 191 -23.55 -8.71 -6.85
CA ARG A 191 -23.56 -9.02 -8.29
C ARG A 191 -23.64 -7.75 -9.14
N GLU A 192 -24.55 -6.85 -8.80
CA GLU A 192 -24.73 -5.58 -9.50
C GLU A 192 -23.48 -4.69 -9.38
N HIS A 193 -23.00 -4.46 -8.16
CA HIS A 193 -21.89 -3.56 -7.89
C HIS A 193 -20.55 -4.09 -8.40
N SER A 194 -20.30 -5.40 -8.34
CA SER A 194 -19.08 -5.99 -8.91
C SER A 194 -19.10 -5.94 -10.44
N ALA A 195 -20.26 -6.17 -11.08
CA ALA A 195 -20.40 -6.04 -12.52
C ALA A 195 -20.19 -4.59 -12.98
N ARG A 196 -20.74 -3.62 -12.24
CA ARG A 196 -20.52 -2.20 -12.47
C ARG A 196 -19.03 -1.84 -12.36
N MET A 197 -18.36 -2.25 -11.28
CA MET A 197 -16.94 -1.98 -11.10
C MET A 197 -16.09 -2.62 -12.22
N ALA A 198 -16.40 -3.85 -12.63
CA ALA A 198 -15.73 -4.51 -13.75
C ALA A 198 -15.90 -3.75 -15.08
N LEU A 199 -17.10 -3.19 -15.34
CA LEU A 199 -17.33 -2.33 -16.50
C LEU A 199 -16.52 -1.04 -16.40
N ALA A 200 -16.52 -0.38 -15.25
CA ALA A 200 -15.74 0.84 -15.03
C ALA A 200 -14.24 0.60 -15.27
N ILE A 201 -13.67 -0.49 -14.74
CA ILE A 201 -12.28 -0.89 -15.03
C ILE A 201 -12.05 -1.11 -16.52
N GLY A 202 -12.97 -1.76 -17.21
CA GLY A 202 -12.92 -1.95 -18.66
C GLY A 202 -12.92 -0.63 -19.44
N GLU A 203 -13.71 0.34 -19.01
CA GLU A 203 -13.73 1.69 -19.58
C GLU A 203 -12.43 2.46 -19.31
N SER A 204 -11.93 2.44 -18.06
CA SER A 204 -10.64 3.04 -17.71
C SER A 204 -9.51 2.44 -18.55
N ARG A 205 -9.52 1.11 -18.73
CA ARG A 205 -8.56 0.40 -19.57
C ARG A 205 -8.66 0.81 -21.04
N ALA A 206 -9.87 0.93 -21.59
CA ALA A 206 -10.06 1.36 -22.97
C ALA A 206 -9.55 2.80 -23.20
N GLN A 207 -9.81 3.70 -22.25
CA GLN A 207 -9.27 5.07 -22.25
C GLN A 207 -7.74 5.08 -22.11
N TYR A 208 -7.22 4.20 -21.25
CA TYR A 208 -5.78 4.01 -21.05
C TYR A 208 -5.09 3.61 -22.36
N LYS A 209 -5.61 2.54 -23.00
CA LYS A 209 -5.13 2.03 -24.29
C LYS A 209 -5.18 3.06 -25.41
N LYS A 210 -6.32 3.75 -25.58
CA LYS A 210 -6.52 4.72 -26.66
C LYS A 210 -5.48 5.84 -26.66
N SER A 211 -5.02 6.29 -25.49
CA SER A 211 -3.94 7.28 -25.46
C SER A 211 -2.54 6.68 -25.41
N SER A 212 -2.39 5.39 -25.08
CA SER A 212 -1.11 4.69 -25.19
C SER A 212 -0.79 4.32 -26.65
N SER A 213 -1.78 3.96 -27.47
CA SER A 213 -1.59 3.68 -28.90
C SER A 213 -1.22 4.92 -29.72
N MET A 214 -1.34 6.13 -29.13
CA MET A 214 -0.78 7.36 -29.69
C MET A 214 0.75 7.45 -29.50
N LEU A 215 1.33 6.62 -28.62
CA LEU A 215 2.78 6.47 -28.43
C LEU A 215 3.41 5.51 -29.45
N ASP A 216 2.61 4.63 -30.06
CA ASP A 216 3.02 3.70 -31.14
C ASP A 216 3.02 4.35 -32.54
N ALA A 217 2.61 5.62 -32.67
CA ALA A 217 2.78 6.34 -33.93
C ALA A 217 4.28 6.46 -34.18
N PRO A 218 4.81 6.03 -35.35
CA PRO A 218 6.23 6.09 -35.63
C PRO A 218 6.63 7.55 -35.62
N GLN A 219 7.23 8.01 -34.53
CA GLN A 219 8.08 9.17 -34.58
C GLN A 219 9.20 8.76 -35.52
N THR A 220 9.15 9.32 -36.72
CA THR A 220 10.25 9.31 -37.68
C THR A 220 11.43 9.98 -36.97
N LEU A 221 12.18 9.18 -36.23
CA LEU A 221 13.42 9.56 -35.59
C LEU A 221 14.36 9.94 -36.72
N SER A 222 14.59 11.24 -36.88
CA SER A 222 15.73 11.79 -37.57
C SER A 222 16.98 11.20 -36.93
N VAL A 223 17.54 10.19 -37.59
CA VAL A 223 18.64 9.38 -37.12
C VAL A 223 19.91 10.24 -37.06
N ALA A 224 20.44 10.45 -35.86
CA ALA A 224 21.85 10.74 -35.67
C ALA A 224 22.58 9.39 -35.56
N GLU A 225 23.07 8.89 -36.70
CA GLU A 225 23.78 7.62 -36.85
C GLU A 225 25.17 7.67 -36.21
N THR A 226 25.33 7.39 -34.91
CA THR A 226 26.64 6.88 -34.40
C THR A 226 26.59 6.04 -33.10
N SER A 227 25.42 5.72 -32.52
CA SER A 227 25.38 4.94 -31.25
C SER A 227 24.19 3.97 -31.10
N ALA A 228 23.50 3.64 -32.20
CA ALA A 228 22.24 2.89 -32.17
C ALA A 228 22.39 1.40 -31.75
N ASP A 229 23.51 0.76 -32.07
CA ASP A 229 23.72 -0.69 -31.86
C ASP A 229 23.77 -1.02 -30.36
N ASP A 230 24.56 -0.26 -29.60
CA ASP A 230 24.76 -0.46 -28.15
C ASP A 230 23.52 -0.13 -27.32
N SER A 231 22.66 0.79 -27.78
CA SER A 231 21.41 1.15 -27.08
C SER A 231 20.29 0.15 -27.34
N ILE A 232 20.19 -0.39 -28.55
CA ILE A 232 19.14 -1.37 -28.92
C ILE A 232 19.41 -2.71 -28.23
N ASP A 233 20.67 -3.15 -28.17
CA ASP A 233 21.05 -4.37 -27.45
C ASP A 233 20.80 -4.26 -25.95
N ARG A 234 21.04 -3.08 -25.36
CA ARG A 234 20.76 -2.83 -23.93
C ARG A 234 19.27 -2.83 -23.63
N ALA A 235 18.46 -2.17 -24.46
CA ALA A 235 17.00 -2.11 -24.35
C ALA A 235 16.36 -3.51 -24.45
N ALA A 236 16.72 -4.27 -25.48
CA ALA A 236 16.29 -5.65 -25.66
C ALA A 236 16.68 -6.53 -24.46
N SER A 237 17.89 -6.37 -23.94
CA SER A 237 18.34 -7.11 -22.76
C SER A 237 17.59 -6.74 -21.47
N LYS A 238 17.12 -5.49 -21.33
CA LYS A 238 16.39 -5.02 -20.15
C LYS A 238 14.96 -5.58 -20.15
N SER A 239 14.24 -5.42 -21.25
CA SER A 239 12.86 -5.94 -21.38
C SER A 239 12.83 -7.47 -21.28
N GLN A 240 13.82 -8.15 -21.87
CA GLN A 240 13.96 -9.61 -21.73
C GLN A 240 14.19 -10.03 -20.28
N LYS A 241 15.16 -9.41 -19.58
CA LYS A 241 15.40 -9.67 -18.14
C LYS A 241 14.16 -9.42 -17.28
N LYS A 242 13.40 -8.36 -17.59
CA LYS A 242 12.17 -8.03 -16.87
C LYS A 242 11.11 -9.12 -17.06
N SER A 243 10.87 -9.58 -18.29
CA SER A 243 9.92 -10.65 -18.57
C SER A 243 10.37 -11.99 -17.99
N GLU A 244 11.67 -12.29 -17.98
CA GLU A 244 12.22 -13.47 -17.31
C GLU A 244 12.05 -13.43 -15.79
N SER A 245 12.33 -12.27 -15.17
CA SER A 245 12.07 -12.05 -13.74
C SER A 245 10.60 -12.25 -13.43
N GLN A 246 9.71 -11.65 -14.23
CA GLN A 246 8.27 -11.80 -14.05
C GLN A 246 7.84 -13.27 -14.15
N LEU A 247 8.32 -14.02 -15.14
CA LEU A 247 8.00 -15.46 -15.24
C LEU A 247 8.49 -16.23 -14.01
N ALA A 248 9.71 -15.96 -13.54
CA ALA A 248 10.26 -16.60 -12.35
C ALA A 248 9.45 -16.26 -11.09
N ASP A 249 9.03 -15.01 -10.93
CA ASP A 249 8.23 -14.55 -9.81
C ASP A 249 6.85 -15.22 -9.79
N VAL A 250 6.18 -15.32 -10.94
CA VAL A 250 4.87 -15.99 -11.04
C VAL A 250 4.99 -17.50 -10.81
N GLN A 251 6.05 -18.14 -11.30
CA GLN A 251 6.33 -19.55 -11.01
C GLN A 251 6.54 -19.79 -9.51
N LYS A 252 7.27 -18.88 -8.85
CA LYS A 252 7.49 -18.93 -7.41
C LYS A 252 6.18 -18.74 -6.66
N GLN A 253 5.40 -17.72 -7.01
CA GLN A 253 4.09 -17.44 -6.43
C GLN A 253 3.15 -18.65 -6.53
N PHE A 254 3.10 -19.32 -7.69
CA PHE A 254 2.28 -20.51 -7.87
C PHE A 254 2.72 -21.67 -6.97
N LYS A 255 4.03 -21.89 -6.83
CA LYS A 255 4.58 -22.93 -5.94
C LYS A 255 4.33 -22.66 -4.47
N GLU A 256 4.30 -21.39 -4.07
CA GLU A 256 4.12 -20.95 -2.69
C GLU A 256 2.65 -20.71 -2.31
N SER A 257 1.71 -20.87 -3.25
CA SER A 257 0.28 -20.71 -2.99
C SER A 257 -0.19 -21.71 -1.93
N LYS A 258 -1.02 -21.23 -1.01
CA LYS A 258 -1.59 -22.01 0.09
C LYS A 258 -2.73 -22.92 -0.41
N THR A 259 -3.37 -22.52 -1.50
CA THR A 259 -4.46 -23.27 -2.12
C THR A 259 -3.91 -24.44 -2.94
N SER A 260 -4.35 -25.66 -2.63
CA SER A 260 -4.09 -26.81 -3.49
C SER A 260 -5.02 -26.75 -4.71
N PHE A 261 -4.49 -26.29 -5.84
CA PHE A 261 -5.23 -26.32 -7.10
C PHE A 261 -5.39 -27.76 -7.62
N GLY A 262 -6.53 -28.07 -8.22
CA GLY A 262 -6.75 -29.37 -8.87
C GLY A 262 -5.79 -29.62 -10.03
N THR A 263 -5.57 -30.88 -10.38
CA THR A 263 -4.60 -31.29 -11.43
C THR A 263 -4.83 -30.57 -12.76
N SER A 264 -6.08 -30.43 -13.19
CA SER A 264 -6.43 -29.72 -14.44
C SER A 264 -6.02 -28.24 -14.42
N THR A 265 -6.21 -27.56 -13.29
CA THR A 265 -5.83 -26.16 -13.11
C THR A 265 -4.31 -26.01 -13.11
N ALA A 266 -3.60 -26.90 -12.42
CA ALA A 266 -2.14 -26.92 -12.41
C ALA A 266 -1.55 -27.15 -13.81
N GLU A 267 -2.10 -28.09 -14.58
CA GLU A 267 -1.69 -28.34 -15.97
C GLU A 267 -1.90 -27.12 -16.87
N ARG A 268 -3.02 -26.40 -16.69
CA ARG A 268 -3.30 -25.17 -17.45
C ARG A 268 -2.32 -24.05 -17.09
N VAL A 269 -2.03 -23.84 -15.80
CA VAL A 269 -1.03 -22.85 -15.35
C VAL A 269 0.35 -23.18 -15.93
N GLU A 270 0.75 -24.45 -15.92
CA GLU A 270 2.01 -24.89 -16.52
C GLU A 270 2.04 -24.66 -18.04
N GLY A 271 0.91 -24.85 -18.73
CA GLY A 271 0.74 -24.46 -20.13
C GLY A 271 1.02 -22.97 -20.36
N ARG A 272 0.46 -22.11 -19.51
CA ARG A 272 0.71 -20.66 -19.56
C ARG A 272 2.17 -20.29 -19.31
N PHE A 273 2.86 -20.97 -18.40
CA PHE A 273 4.31 -20.75 -18.21
C PHE A 273 5.11 -21.07 -19.47
N LYS A 274 4.75 -22.14 -20.18
CA LYS A 274 5.40 -22.50 -21.45
C LYS A 274 5.10 -21.48 -22.54
N GLU A 275 3.86 -21.01 -22.66
CA GLU A 275 3.49 -19.94 -23.60
C GLU A 275 4.31 -18.66 -23.34
N ILE A 276 4.40 -18.22 -22.08
CA ILE A 276 5.19 -17.03 -21.71
C ILE A 276 6.67 -17.24 -22.04
N ARG A 277 7.23 -18.42 -21.73
CA ARG A 277 8.63 -18.72 -22.05
C ARG A 277 8.87 -18.70 -23.56
N GLN A 278 7.96 -19.25 -24.36
CA GLN A 278 8.05 -19.21 -25.82
C GLN A 278 8.01 -17.77 -26.35
N GLN A 279 7.18 -16.89 -25.79
CA GLN A 279 7.16 -15.47 -26.15
C GLN A 279 8.50 -14.79 -25.84
N ILE A 280 9.09 -15.05 -24.66
CA ILE A 280 10.41 -14.53 -24.30
C ILE A 280 11.47 -15.01 -25.28
N ASP A 281 11.50 -16.32 -25.56
CA ASP A 281 12.49 -16.93 -26.46
C ASP A 281 12.31 -16.46 -27.91
N ALA A 282 11.09 -16.08 -28.31
CA ALA A 282 10.76 -15.48 -29.61
C ALA A 282 10.99 -13.96 -29.67
N GLY A 283 11.39 -13.31 -28.57
CA GLY A 283 11.60 -11.86 -28.49
C GLY A 283 10.33 -11.02 -28.28
N ASP A 284 9.16 -11.63 -28.11
CA ASP A 284 7.91 -10.97 -27.73
C ASP A 284 7.90 -10.67 -26.21
N THR A 285 8.80 -9.78 -25.76
CA THR A 285 8.97 -9.46 -24.33
C THR A 285 7.75 -8.73 -23.76
N VAL A 286 7.06 -7.91 -24.56
CA VAL A 286 5.84 -7.19 -24.17
C VAL A 286 4.66 -8.16 -24.01
N GLY A 287 4.47 -9.09 -24.94
CA GLY A 287 3.47 -10.16 -24.81
C GLY A 287 3.73 -11.04 -23.60
N ALA A 288 4.99 -11.43 -23.38
CA ALA A 288 5.40 -12.20 -22.21
C ALA A 288 5.14 -11.46 -20.90
N LEU A 289 5.49 -10.18 -20.80
CA LEU A 289 5.25 -9.35 -19.61
C LEU A 289 3.76 -9.24 -19.32
N ARG A 290 2.95 -8.97 -20.35
CA ARG A 290 1.48 -8.91 -20.25
C ARG A 290 0.89 -10.20 -19.69
N ALA A 291 1.27 -11.32 -20.30
CA ALA A 291 0.78 -12.63 -19.89
C ALA A 291 1.26 -13.03 -18.49
N GLY A 292 2.48 -12.64 -18.11
CA GLY A 292 3.04 -12.87 -16.78
C GLY A 292 2.34 -12.07 -15.69
N VAL A 293 2.14 -10.77 -15.88
CA VAL A 293 1.42 -9.92 -14.91
C VAL A 293 -0.01 -10.44 -14.70
N GLU A 294 -0.74 -10.71 -15.79
CA GLU A 294 -2.12 -11.20 -15.68
C GLU A 294 -2.22 -12.54 -14.97
N LEU A 295 -1.31 -13.48 -15.26
CA LEU A 295 -1.28 -14.77 -14.57
C LEU A 295 -0.95 -14.63 -13.08
N SER A 296 -0.08 -13.68 -12.72
CA SER A 296 0.23 -13.33 -11.32
C SER A 296 -1.03 -12.92 -10.57
N GLU A 297 -1.82 -12.01 -11.14
CA GLU A 297 -3.06 -11.52 -10.52
C GLU A 297 -4.10 -12.64 -10.40
N PHE A 298 -4.21 -13.52 -11.40
CA PHE A 298 -5.13 -14.66 -11.34
C PHE A 298 -4.75 -15.67 -10.27
N ILE A 299 -3.46 -16.00 -10.14
CA ILE A 299 -2.97 -16.89 -9.08
C ILE A 299 -3.21 -16.25 -7.71
N GLU A 300 -2.94 -14.96 -7.58
CA GLU A 300 -3.22 -14.22 -6.34
C GLU A 300 -4.70 -14.27 -5.98
N ALA A 301 -5.59 -14.07 -6.95
CA ALA A 301 -7.03 -14.19 -6.74
C ALA A 301 -7.44 -15.61 -6.34
N GLY A 302 -6.82 -16.65 -6.90
CA GLY A 302 -7.04 -18.04 -6.50
C GLY A 302 -6.54 -18.41 -5.10
N ASP A 303 -5.56 -17.67 -4.58
CA ASP A 303 -5.09 -17.81 -3.19
C ASP A 303 -5.96 -17.01 -2.21
N LYS A 304 -6.45 -15.84 -2.64
CA LYS A 304 -7.27 -14.92 -1.83
C LYS A 304 -8.73 -15.35 -1.71
N PHE A 305 -9.30 -15.88 -2.79
CA PHE A 305 -10.73 -16.15 -2.89
C PHE A 305 -10.97 -17.65 -3.06
N ASP A 306 -11.84 -18.21 -2.21
CA ASP A 306 -12.21 -19.63 -2.25
C ASP A 306 -12.88 -19.99 -3.60
N GLY A 307 -12.71 -21.24 -4.03
CA GLY A 307 -13.39 -21.81 -5.19
C GLY A 307 -12.53 -21.95 -6.45
N ASN A 308 -13.17 -22.23 -7.58
CA ASN A 308 -12.52 -22.51 -8.86
C ASN A 308 -12.22 -21.23 -9.68
N ILE A 309 -12.00 -20.08 -9.03
CA ILE A 309 -11.79 -18.79 -9.70
C ILE A 309 -10.62 -18.85 -10.68
N LEU A 310 -9.46 -19.37 -10.25
CA LEU A 310 -8.28 -19.50 -11.10
C LEU A 310 -8.57 -20.34 -12.34
N GLU A 311 -9.28 -21.45 -12.18
CA GLU A 311 -9.69 -22.31 -13.29
C GLU A 311 -10.60 -21.55 -14.26
N HIS A 312 -11.57 -20.79 -13.75
CA HIS A 312 -12.49 -20.00 -14.56
C HIS A 312 -11.76 -18.94 -15.38
N LEU A 313 -10.92 -18.14 -14.73
CA LEU A 313 -10.20 -17.02 -15.34
C LEU A 313 -9.25 -17.51 -16.43
N ILE A 314 -8.50 -18.59 -16.17
CA ILE A 314 -7.61 -19.17 -17.18
C ILE A 314 -8.42 -19.75 -18.35
N ARG A 315 -9.53 -20.44 -18.08
CA ARG A 315 -10.35 -21.06 -19.14
C ARG A 315 -11.05 -20.03 -20.03
N GLU A 316 -11.60 -18.97 -19.44
CA GLU A 316 -12.30 -17.93 -20.21
C GLU A 316 -11.33 -17.23 -21.19
N LYS A 317 -10.08 -17.03 -20.77
CA LYS A 317 -9.04 -16.44 -21.61
C LYS A 317 -8.69 -17.28 -22.83
N VAL A 318 -8.47 -18.59 -22.64
CA VAL A 318 -8.20 -19.53 -23.74
C VAL A 318 -9.32 -19.44 -24.79
N ASN A 319 -10.58 -19.48 -24.33
CA ASN A 319 -11.74 -19.39 -25.23
C ASN A 319 -11.87 -18.03 -25.97
N LYS A 320 -11.36 -16.93 -25.40
CA LYS A 320 -11.34 -15.62 -26.06
C LYS A 320 -10.23 -15.54 -27.13
N GLN A 321 -9.04 -16.09 -26.85
CA GLN A 321 -7.95 -16.14 -27.83
C GLN A 321 -8.30 -17.01 -29.05
N ASP A 322 -8.99 -18.13 -28.84
CA ASP A 322 -9.46 -19.00 -29.94
C ASP A 322 -10.48 -18.29 -30.85
N LYS A 323 -11.33 -17.42 -30.30
CA LYS A 323 -12.36 -16.67 -31.05
C LYS A 323 -11.82 -15.45 -31.80
N GLU A 324 -10.71 -14.88 -31.34
CA GLU A 324 -10.05 -13.77 -32.03
C GLU A 324 -9.16 -14.28 -33.19
N GLY A 325 -8.57 -15.47 -33.05
CA GLY A 325 -7.83 -16.13 -34.14
C GLY A 325 -8.72 -16.49 -35.33
N ASP A 326 -9.95 -16.96 -35.09
CA ASP A 326 -10.90 -17.36 -36.14
C ASP A 326 -11.40 -16.17 -36.99
N LYS A 327 -11.51 -14.97 -36.38
CA LYS A 327 -11.90 -13.75 -37.10
C LYS A 327 -10.80 -13.14 -37.97
N SER A 328 -9.54 -13.53 -37.76
CA SER A 328 -8.42 -13.04 -38.56
C SER A 328 -8.20 -13.83 -39.86
N ASN A 329 -8.92 -14.95 -40.05
CA ASN A 329 -8.78 -15.84 -41.22
C ASN A 329 -9.97 -15.79 -42.19
N ASP A 330 -10.98 -14.94 -41.93
CA ASP A 330 -12.20 -14.78 -42.75
C ASP A 330 -12.25 -13.41 -43.48
N GLY A 331 -11.09 -12.76 -43.62
CA GLY A 331 -10.96 -11.41 -44.20
C GLY A 331 -10.05 -11.30 -45.41
N SER A 332 -9.72 -12.42 -46.05
CA SER A 332 -8.86 -12.45 -47.25
C SER A 332 -9.51 -13.23 -48.39
N ASP A 333 -10.72 -12.83 -48.74
CA ASP A 333 -11.33 -13.06 -50.06
C ASP A 333 -12.41 -11.98 -50.28
N ASP A 334 -11.98 -10.81 -50.77
CA ASP A 334 -12.73 -9.93 -51.70
C ASP A 334 -11.83 -8.80 -52.23
#